data_AF-A0A0F9IWK6-F1
#
_entry.id   AF-A0A0F9IWK6-F1
#
_cell.length_a   1.000
_cell.length_b   1.000
_cell.length_c   1.000
_cell.angle_alpha   90.00
_cell.angle_beta   90.00
_cell.angle_gamma   90.00
#
_symmetry.space_group_name_H-M   'P 1'
#
loop_
_entity.id
_entity.type
_entity.pdbx_description
1 polymer ?
#
loop_
_entity_poly.entity_id
_entity_poly.type
_entity_poly.pdbx_seq_one_letter_code
_entity_poly.pdbx_strand_id
1 'polypeptide(L)' 'MMLETYYKGRKKLIGEIVEIEYGAMTKPEDGDHYSLRFPEFKRFRSIDGGGKI' A
#
# COMPACT_ATOMS: atom_id res chain seq x y z
N MET A 1 -12.71 5.98 -11.03
CA MET A 1 -11.82 7.13 -11.29
C MET A 1 -10.43 6.98 -10.67
N MET A 2 -10.26 6.71 -9.37
CA MET A 2 -8.92 6.55 -8.76
C MET A 2 -8.17 5.28 -9.20
N LEU A 3 -8.89 4.15 -9.32
CA LEU A 3 -8.31 2.85 -9.70
C LEU A 3 -7.74 2.84 -11.13
N GLU A 4 -8.45 3.46 -12.08
CA GLU A 4 -8.01 3.58 -13.47
C GLU A 4 -6.73 4.42 -13.61
N THR A 5 -6.60 5.48 -12.81
CA THR A 5 -5.39 6.32 -12.78
C THR A 5 -4.19 5.50 -12.31
N TYR A 6 -4.33 4.75 -11.22
CA TYR A 6 -3.27 3.85 -10.75
C TYR A 6 -2.94 2.77 -11.78
N TYR A 7 -3.93 2.19 -12.44
CA TYR A 7 -3.69 1.15 -13.44
C TYR A 7 -2.96 1.66 -14.69
N LYS A 8 -3.34 2.86 -15.18
CA LYS A 8 -2.66 3.53 -16.29
C LYS A 8 -1.22 3.90 -15.93
N GLY A 9 -0.97 4.30 -14.68
CA GLY A 9 0.33 4.69 -14.15
C GLY A 9 1.15 3.56 -13.51
N ARG A 10 0.69 2.31 -13.51
CA ARG A 10 1.21 1.21 -12.65
C ARG A 10 2.72 1.00 -12.67
N LYS A 11 3.37 1.26 -13.82
CA LYS A 11 4.84 1.15 -13.94
C LYS A 11 5.58 2.10 -13.00
N LYS A 12 5.01 3.27 -12.72
CA LYS A 12 5.56 4.26 -11.78
C LYS A 12 5.26 3.94 -10.31
N LEU A 13 4.38 2.97 -10.04
CA LEU A 13 4.01 2.59 -8.68
C LEU A 13 4.94 1.52 -8.10
N ILE A 14 5.73 0.83 -8.94
CA ILE A 14 6.68 -0.18 -8.48
C ILE A 14 7.85 0.51 -7.79
N GLY A 15 8.12 0.10 -6.54
CA GLY A 15 9.15 0.71 -5.69
C GLY A 15 8.63 1.84 -4.79
N GLU A 16 7.38 2.28 -4.97
CA GLU A 16 6.75 3.29 -4.12
C GLU A 16 6.31 2.70 -2.78
N ILE A 17 6.36 3.54 -1.73
CA ILE A 17 5.90 3.18 -0.39
C ILE A 17 4.40 3.46 -0.26
N VAL A 18 3.64 2.51 0.28
CA VAL A 18 2.21 2.64 0.56
C VAL A 18 1.93 2.63 2.06
N GLU A 19 0.93 3.41 2.46
CA GLU A 19 0.33 3.36 3.79
C GLU A 19 -0.86 2.40 3.75
N ILE A 20 -0.80 1.37 4.60
CA ILE A 20 -1.83 0.35 4.74
C ILE A 20 -2.32 0.39 6.19
N GLU A 21 -3.64 0.45 6.36
CA GLU A 21 -4.29 0.22 7.65
C GLU A 21 -4.60 -1.28 7.77
N TYR A 22 -4.39 -1.85 8.95
CA TYR A 22 -4.56 -3.29 9.16
C TYR A 22 -4.97 -3.57 10.60
N GLY A 23 -5.72 -4.67 10.81
CA GLY A 23 -6.18 -5.04 12.15
C GLY A 23 -5.08 -5.68 13.00
N ALA A 24 -4.28 -6.58 12.41
CA ALA A 24 -3.17 -7.24 13.10
C ALA A 24 -2.12 -7.75 12.10
N MET A 25 -0.88 -7.87 12.56
CA MET A 25 0.17 -8.62 11.88
C MET A 25 0.03 -10.11 12.21
N THR A 26 0.06 -10.98 11.21
CA THR A 26 -0.10 -12.43 11.36
C THR A 26 1.07 -13.16 10.71
N LYS A 27 1.35 -14.39 11.16
CA LYS A 27 2.34 -15.29 10.55
C LYS A 27 1.70 -16.68 10.40
N PRO A 28 1.68 -17.29 9.21
CA PRO A 28 1.27 -18.68 9.05
C PRO A 28 2.19 -19.60 9.85
N GLU A 29 1.66 -20.74 10.32
CA GLU A 29 2.43 -21.71 11.13
C GLU A 29 3.70 -22.20 10.42
N ASP A 30 3.59 -22.46 9.11
CA ASP A 30 4.69 -22.90 8.23
C ASP A 30 5.17 -21.78 7.28
N GLY A 31 4.92 -20.53 7.63
CA GLY A 31 5.24 -19.38 6.78
C GLY A 31 6.56 -18.71 7.16
N ASP A 32 7.40 -18.41 6.18
CA ASP A 32 8.64 -17.66 6.41
C ASP A 32 8.43 -16.14 6.60
N HIS A 33 7.27 -15.63 6.21
CA HIS A 33 6.97 -14.19 6.19
C HIS A 33 5.70 -13.83 6.98
N TYR A 34 5.71 -12.61 7.50
CA TYR A 34 4.53 -12.00 8.09
C TYR A 34 3.56 -11.52 7.00
N SER A 35 2.28 -11.44 7.35
CA SER A 35 1.22 -10.84 6.56
C SER A 35 0.33 -9.94 7.43
N LEU A 36 -0.60 -9.24 6.81
CA LEU A 36 -1.53 -8.34 7.49
C LEU A 36 -2.95 -8.91 7.42
N ARG A 37 -3.67 -8.91 8.54
CA ARG A 37 -5.10 -9.25 8.59
C ARG A 37 -5.94 -8.03 8.23
N PHE A 38 -6.83 -8.20 7.26
CA PHE A 38 -7.71 -7.15 6.71
C PHE A 38 -6.93 -5.91 6.26
N PRO A 39 -6.00 -6.03 5.29
CA PRO A 39 -5.24 -4.87 4.81
C PRO A 39 -6.14 -3.95 3.98
N GLU A 40 -6.19 -2.69 4.36
CA GLU A 40 -6.91 -1.63 3.65
C GLU A 40 -5.92 -0.59 3.12
N PHE A 41 -5.94 -0.37 1.80
CA PHE A 41 -5.11 0.64 1.16
C PHE A 41 -5.55 2.05 1.58
N LYS A 42 -4.59 2.87 2.05
CA LYS A 42 -4.84 4.28 2.37
C LYS A 42 -4.34 5.20 1.26
N ARG A 43 -3.03 5.21 1.02
CA ARG A 43 -2.39 6.08 0.02
C ARG A 43 -0.96 5.67 -0.30
N PHE A 44 -0.43 6.21 -1.40
CA PHE A 44 1.02 6.20 -1.69
C PHE A 44 1.68 7.39 -0.99
N ARG A 45 2.81 7.16 -0.31
CA ARG A 45 3.52 8.20 0.45
C ARG A 45 4.12 9.29 -0.44
N SER A 46 4.68 8.95 -1.60
CA SER A 46 5.38 9.91 -2.47
C SER A 46 4.46 10.60 -3.49
N ILE A 47 3.28 10.03 -3.76
CA ILE A 47 2.30 10.58 -4.71
C ILE A 47 1.36 11.57 -4.01
N ASP A 48 1.13 11.35 -2.72
CA ASP A 48 0.35 12.23 -1.85
C ASP A 48 1.27 13.25 -1.15
N GLY A 49 2.17 13.87 -1.93
CA GLY A 49 2.95 15.04 -1.54
C GLY A 49 2.02 16.22 -1.28
N GLY A 50 1.27 16.15 -0.19
CA GLY A 50 0.73 17.31 0.49
C GLY A 50 1.93 18.14 0.89
N GLY A 51 2.34 19.03 -0.02
CA GLY A 51 3.27 20.08 0.31
C GLY A 51 2.75 20.78 1.54
N LYS A 52 3.60 20.88 2.57
CA LYS A 52 3.57 22.11 3.35
C LYS A 52 4.19 23.17 2.44
N ILE A 53 3.32 23.97 1.83
CA ILE A 53 3.47 25.42 1.86
C ILE A 53 3.21 25.85 3.30
#